data_AF-A0A552X4Q4-F1
#
_entry.id   AF-A0A552X4Q4-F1
#
_cell.length_a   1.000
_cell.length_b   1.000
_cell.length_c   1.000
_cell.angle_alpha   90.00
_cell.angle_beta   90.00
_cell.angle_gamma   90.00
#
_symmetry.space_group_name_H-M   'P 1'
#
loop_
_entity.id
_entity.type
_entity.pdbx_description
1 polymer ?
#
loop_
_entity_poly.entity_id
_entity_poly.type
_entity_poly.pdbx_seq_one_letter_code
_entity_poly.pdbx_strand_id
1 'polypeptide(L)'
;MSIARTVPKVIGGSALAGIGLSLGRDIYKSSKKSSGYILLIAIFIAAMWLYVQSWTWIFRNYRSVLGQIFARVFSVFTLIIGLALTSVAVLFLAIGISDSFIDQESMAPLFLYSSAYWVSENLVLPCYNFVAGLADWEGVDQIMTPPNDLTFADKFVISSTLATLVLFSILGIYRGISQRRRRTLAWEAEEHNLKFMTDIGLREVSNNQFVDQDNNRYRFEKEYANMIELFPIGRRNRRAYIEFDEHGKFQSWSGIVKI
;
A
#
# COMPACT_ATOMS: atom_id res chain seq x y z
N MET A 1 -19.36 -7.79 11.84
CA MET A 1 -18.50 -6.68 11.36
C MET A 1 -19.44 -5.50 11.27
N SER A 2 -19.21 -4.45 12.06
CA SER A 2 -20.22 -3.39 12.19
C SER A 2 -20.49 -2.68 10.88
N ILE A 3 -21.76 -2.47 10.53
CA ILE A 3 -22.15 -1.73 9.33
C ILE A 3 -21.54 -0.33 9.32
N ALA A 4 -21.45 0.31 10.50
CA ALA A 4 -20.78 1.60 10.68
C ALA A 4 -19.30 1.57 10.22
N ARG A 5 -18.65 0.39 10.21
CA ARG A 5 -17.26 0.17 9.78
C ARG A 5 -17.11 -0.33 8.35
N THR A 6 -18.17 -0.89 7.76
CA THR A 6 -18.09 -1.59 6.47
C THR A 6 -18.30 -0.62 5.31
N VAL A 7 -19.30 0.26 5.40
CA VAL A 7 -19.65 1.23 4.33
C VAL A 7 -18.46 2.09 3.90
N PRO A 8 -17.66 2.70 4.80
CA PRO A 8 -16.52 3.51 4.38
C PRO A 8 -15.40 2.72 3.67
N LYS A 9 -15.36 1.39 3.83
CA LYS A 9 -14.29 0.54 3.25
C LYS A 9 -14.60 0.11 1.82
N VAL A 10 -15.86 -0.09 1.48
CA VAL A 10 -16.28 -0.62 0.17
C VAL A 10 -16.02 0.41 -0.94
N ILE A 11 -16.27 1.69 -0.66
CA ILE A 11 -16.12 2.81 -1.61
C ILE A 11 -14.65 2.99 -2.07
N GLY A 12 -13.66 2.56 -1.28
CA GLY A 12 -12.24 2.76 -1.58
C GLY A 12 -11.49 1.61 -2.27
N GLY A 13 -12.09 0.42 -2.41
CA GLY A 13 -11.34 -0.84 -2.62
C GLY A 13 -11.39 -1.47 -4.02
N SER A 14 -12.39 -1.18 -4.84
CA SER A 14 -12.75 -2.02 -6.00
C SER A 14 -11.90 -1.83 -7.27
N ALA A 15 -11.23 -0.69 -7.44
CA ALA A 15 -10.54 -0.38 -8.70
C ALA A 15 -9.16 -1.08 -8.90
N LEU A 16 -8.48 -1.48 -7.82
CA LEU A 16 -7.08 -1.95 -7.90
C LEU A 16 -6.93 -3.45 -8.23
N ALA A 17 -7.99 -4.25 -8.08
CA ALA A 17 -7.92 -5.70 -8.26
C ALA A 17 -7.82 -6.15 -9.73
N GLY A 18 -8.34 -5.36 -10.68
CA GLY A 18 -8.41 -5.74 -12.10
C GLY A 18 -7.06 -5.74 -12.83
N ILE A 19 -6.17 -4.80 -12.51
CA ILE A 19 -4.87 -4.63 -13.21
C ILE A 19 -3.85 -5.69 -12.76
N GLY A 20 -3.85 -6.06 -11.47
CA GLY A 20 -2.91 -7.06 -10.95
C GLY A 20 -3.19 -8.48 -11.46
N LEU A 21 -4.47 -8.81 -11.68
CA LEU A 21 -4.90 -10.15 -12.12
C LEU A 21 -4.51 -10.46 -13.58
N SER A 22 -4.56 -9.47 -14.48
CA SER A 22 -4.17 -9.68 -15.89
C SER A 22 -2.66 -9.88 -16.04
N LEU A 23 -1.84 -9.03 -15.40
CA LEU A 23 -0.37 -9.15 -15.39
C LEU A 23 0.09 -10.46 -14.76
N GLY A 24 -0.52 -10.86 -13.64
CA GLY A 24 -0.19 -12.12 -12.97
C GLY A 24 -0.44 -13.36 -13.85
N ARG A 25 -1.52 -13.34 -14.64
CA ARG A 25 -1.87 -14.43 -15.56
C ARG A 25 -0.83 -14.61 -16.66
N ASP A 26 -0.34 -13.51 -17.23
CA ASP A 26 0.58 -13.56 -18.36
C ASP A 26 2.01 -13.97 -17.91
N ILE A 27 2.46 -13.48 -16.76
CA ILE A 27 3.72 -13.92 -16.13
C ILE A 27 3.66 -15.43 -15.83
N TYR A 28 2.55 -15.92 -15.28
CA TYR A 28 2.36 -17.35 -14.99
C TYR A 28 2.43 -18.23 -16.24
N LYS A 29 1.76 -17.83 -17.33
CA LYS A 29 1.76 -18.58 -18.59
C LYS A 29 3.16 -18.68 -19.20
N SER A 30 3.91 -17.57 -19.21
CA SER A 30 5.27 -17.53 -19.77
C SER A 30 6.26 -18.36 -18.96
N SER A 31 6.09 -18.36 -17.63
CA SER A 31 7.06 -18.94 -16.71
C SER A 31 6.80 -20.42 -16.36
N LYS A 32 5.68 -21.01 -16.78
CA LYS A 32 5.28 -22.40 -16.43
C LYS A 32 6.32 -23.46 -16.82
N LYS A 33 7.19 -23.19 -17.80
CA LYS A 33 8.26 -24.10 -18.24
C LYS A 33 9.50 -24.08 -17.34
N SER A 34 9.66 -23.07 -16.48
CA SER A 34 10.78 -22.93 -15.55
C SER A 34 10.26 -22.55 -14.16
N SER A 35 9.97 -23.56 -13.35
CA SER A 35 9.43 -23.37 -11.99
C SER A 35 10.35 -22.52 -11.10
N GLY A 36 11.68 -22.61 -11.29
CA GLY A 36 12.66 -21.79 -10.59
C GLY A 36 12.53 -20.29 -10.90
N TYR A 37 12.19 -19.93 -12.14
CA TYR A 37 12.04 -18.53 -12.55
C TYR A 37 10.81 -17.87 -11.92
N ILE A 38 9.70 -18.62 -11.78
CA ILE A 38 8.50 -18.14 -11.07
C ILE A 38 8.84 -17.79 -9.62
N LEU A 39 9.56 -18.69 -8.95
CA LEU A 39 9.94 -18.50 -7.56
C LEU A 39 10.84 -17.26 -7.40
N LEU A 40 11.80 -17.08 -8.30
CA LEU A 40 12.69 -15.91 -8.29
C LEU A 40 11.90 -14.61 -8.48
N ILE A 41 11.01 -14.54 -9.48
CA ILE A 41 10.13 -13.37 -9.68
C ILE A 41 9.26 -13.12 -8.44
N ALA A 42 8.69 -14.16 -7.84
CA ALA A 42 7.86 -14.01 -6.65
C ALA A 42 8.66 -13.44 -5.47
N ILE A 43 9.88 -13.93 -5.24
CA ILE A 43 10.81 -13.41 -4.22
C ILE A 43 11.16 -11.95 -4.51
N PHE A 44 11.46 -11.62 -5.77
CA PHE A 44 11.77 -10.26 -6.21
C PHE A 44 10.60 -9.30 -5.91
N ILE A 45 9.38 -9.66 -6.33
CA ILE A 45 8.17 -8.86 -6.06
C ILE A 45 7.91 -8.74 -4.55
N ALA A 46 8.09 -9.83 -3.80
CA ALA A 46 7.90 -9.84 -2.35
C ALA A 46 8.89 -8.92 -1.63
N ALA A 47 10.17 -8.91 -2.04
CA ALA A 47 11.20 -8.03 -1.49
C ALA A 47 10.84 -6.55 -1.70
N MET A 48 10.52 -6.17 -2.93
CA MET A 48 10.10 -4.80 -3.26
C MET A 48 8.84 -4.39 -2.52
N TRP A 49 7.85 -5.29 -2.47
CA TRP A 49 6.60 -5.07 -1.76
C TRP A 49 6.83 -4.84 -0.26
N LEU A 50 7.68 -5.66 0.38
CA LEU A 50 8.04 -5.51 1.78
C LEU A 50 8.71 -4.16 2.05
N TYR A 51 9.62 -3.74 1.18
CA TYR A 51 10.29 -2.44 1.30
C TYR A 51 9.30 -1.27 1.22
N VAL A 52 8.43 -1.26 0.19
CA VAL A 52 7.37 -0.25 0.03
C VAL A 52 6.38 -0.26 1.20
N GLN A 53 5.99 -1.44 1.70
CA GLN A 53 5.08 -1.56 2.84
C GLN A 53 5.69 -1.05 4.13
N SER A 54 6.98 -1.27 4.35
CA SER A 54 7.68 -0.79 5.54
C SER A 54 7.63 0.74 5.60
N TRP A 55 7.96 1.42 4.50
CA TRP A 55 7.76 2.87 4.37
C TRP A 55 6.30 3.28 4.56
N THR A 56 5.36 2.55 3.94
CA THR A 56 3.93 2.82 4.10
C THR A 56 3.51 2.77 5.58
N TRP A 57 3.96 1.78 6.35
CA TRP A 57 3.59 1.61 7.75
C TRP A 57 4.17 2.67 8.68
N ILE A 58 5.40 3.12 8.45
CA ILE A 58 6.02 4.25 9.16
C ILE A 58 5.15 5.50 9.01
N PHE A 59 4.77 5.79 7.76
CA PHE A 59 4.04 6.99 7.41
C PHE A 59 2.53 6.86 7.49
N ARG A 60 1.97 5.74 7.93
CA ARG A 60 0.52 5.57 8.10
C ARG A 60 0.04 6.07 9.46
N ASN A 61 -1.23 6.47 9.55
CA ASN A 61 -1.87 6.78 10.83
C ASN A 61 -2.58 5.54 11.42
N TYR A 62 -2.64 5.46 12.75
CA TYR A 62 -3.23 4.36 13.51
C TYR A 62 -4.22 4.92 14.54
N ARG A 63 -5.28 4.17 14.83
CA ARG A 63 -6.36 4.63 15.71
C ARG A 63 -5.91 4.70 17.18
N SER A 64 -5.05 3.77 17.61
CA SER A 64 -4.52 3.73 18.97
C SER A 64 -3.05 4.12 19.00
N VAL A 65 -2.64 4.80 20.08
CA VAL A 65 -1.25 5.19 20.33
C VAL A 65 -0.34 3.96 20.41
N LEU A 66 -0.76 2.91 21.12
CA LEU A 66 -0.01 1.65 21.20
C LEU A 66 0.14 0.98 19.82
N GLY A 67 -0.92 0.97 19.01
CA GLY A 67 -0.87 0.44 17.65
C GLY A 67 0.07 1.25 16.75
N GLN A 68 0.14 2.56 16.95
CA GLN A 68 1.07 3.45 16.25
C GLN A 68 2.53 3.13 16.60
N ILE A 69 2.85 2.99 17.88
CA ILE A 69 4.21 2.68 18.35
C ILE A 69 4.63 1.30 17.83
N PHE A 70 3.81 0.28 18.05
CA PHE A 70 4.11 -1.09 17.62
C PHE A 70 4.34 -1.17 16.12
N ALA A 71 3.44 -0.58 15.32
CA ALA A 71 3.56 -0.64 13.88
C ALA A 71 4.79 0.10 13.35
N ARG A 72 5.21 1.20 13.99
CA ARG A 72 6.42 1.93 13.62
C ARG A 72 7.69 1.15 13.95
N VAL A 73 7.79 0.59 15.16
CA VAL A 73 8.93 -0.25 15.56
C VAL A 73 9.05 -1.47 14.64
N PHE A 74 7.94 -2.18 14.42
CA PHE A 74 7.91 -3.32 13.51
C PHE A 74 8.32 -2.91 12.08
N SER A 75 7.84 -1.76 11.61
CA SER A 75 8.15 -1.28 10.27
C SER A 75 9.61 -0.89 10.06
N VAL A 76 10.32 -0.43 11.11
CA VAL A 76 11.76 -0.16 11.02
C VAL A 76 12.54 -1.47 10.84
N PHE A 77 12.16 -2.51 11.59
CA PHE A 77 12.77 -3.84 11.44
C PHE A 77 12.53 -4.41 10.03
N THR A 78 11.28 -4.39 9.55
CA THR A 78 10.97 -4.85 8.19
C THR A 78 11.56 -3.97 7.11
N LEU A 79 11.80 -2.68 7.39
CA LEU A 79 12.46 -1.76 6.45
C LEU A 79 13.90 -2.20 6.21
N ILE A 80 14.66 -2.55 7.26
CA ILE A 80 16.05 -3.00 7.13
C ILE A 80 16.11 -4.29 6.30
N ILE A 81 15.25 -5.27 6.62
CA ILE A 81 15.16 -6.53 5.86
C ILE A 81 14.74 -6.26 4.41
N GLY A 82 13.70 -5.45 4.21
CA GLY A 82 13.19 -5.09 2.90
C GLY A 82 14.22 -4.34 2.06
N LEU A 83 15.02 -3.46 2.68
CA LEU A 83 16.10 -2.72 2.03
C LEU A 83 17.17 -3.70 1.53
N ALA A 84 17.65 -4.60 2.39
CA ALA A 84 18.67 -5.59 2.02
C ALA A 84 18.18 -6.50 0.88
N LEU A 85 16.98 -7.09 1.03
CA LEU A 85 16.41 -7.97 0.01
C LEU A 85 16.16 -7.26 -1.31
N THR A 86 15.62 -6.03 -1.27
CA THR A 86 15.36 -5.24 -2.48
C THR A 86 16.66 -4.81 -3.15
N SER A 87 17.67 -4.42 -2.37
CA SER A 87 18.98 -4.04 -2.91
C SER A 87 19.61 -5.19 -3.68
N VAL A 88 19.64 -6.39 -3.08
CA VAL A 88 20.16 -7.60 -3.73
C VAL A 88 19.35 -7.95 -4.98
N ALA A 89 18.02 -7.93 -4.88
CA ALA A 89 17.11 -8.21 -5.98
C ALA A 89 17.32 -7.26 -7.18
N VAL A 90 17.41 -5.95 -6.92
CA VAL A 90 17.61 -4.95 -7.97
C VAL A 90 19.03 -5.01 -8.51
N LEU A 91 20.03 -5.29 -7.69
CA LEU A 91 21.41 -5.48 -8.12
C LEU A 91 21.50 -6.62 -9.15
N PHE A 92 20.93 -7.79 -8.86
CA PHE A 92 20.90 -8.91 -9.79
C PHE A 92 20.15 -8.59 -11.08
N LEU A 93 19.03 -7.86 -10.97
CA LEU A 93 18.29 -7.40 -12.15
C LEU A 93 19.13 -6.44 -13.00
N ALA A 94 19.80 -5.48 -12.37
CA ALA A 94 20.63 -4.49 -13.04
C ALA A 94 21.86 -5.13 -13.71
N ILE A 95 22.48 -6.12 -13.06
CA ILE A 95 23.55 -6.94 -13.67
C ILE A 95 23.00 -7.69 -14.89
N GLY A 96 21.87 -8.37 -14.75
CA GLY A 96 21.26 -9.10 -15.87
C GLY A 96 20.89 -8.21 -17.07
N ILE A 97 20.41 -6.99 -16.80
CA ILE A 97 20.17 -5.97 -17.83
C ILE A 97 21.51 -5.48 -18.41
N SER A 98 22.49 -5.19 -17.57
CA SER A 98 23.84 -4.78 -18.00
C SER A 98 24.41 -5.81 -18.99
N ASP A 99 24.49 -7.07 -18.58
CA ASP A 99 25.06 -8.16 -19.39
C ASP A 99 24.27 -8.41 -20.68
N SER A 100 22.95 -8.21 -20.66
CA SER A 100 22.09 -8.45 -21.83
C SER A 100 22.09 -7.31 -22.85
N PHE A 101 22.40 -6.07 -22.44
CA PHE A 101 22.21 -4.87 -23.26
C PHE A 101 23.48 -4.04 -23.48
N ILE A 102 24.53 -4.21 -22.67
CA ILE A 102 25.73 -3.36 -22.71
C ILE A 102 26.82 -3.89 -23.67
N ASP A 103 26.67 -5.09 -24.23
CA ASP A 103 27.60 -5.66 -25.22
C ASP A 103 27.46 -5.09 -26.66
N GLN A 104 26.94 -3.87 -26.80
CA GLN A 104 26.85 -3.19 -28.10
C GLN A 104 27.66 -1.89 -28.06
N GLU A 105 28.80 -1.89 -28.76
CA GLU A 105 29.75 -0.79 -29.01
C GLU A 105 29.14 0.55 -29.52
N SER A 106 27.82 0.72 -29.52
CA SER A 106 27.12 1.79 -30.26
C SER A 106 26.02 2.53 -29.48
N MET A 107 25.80 2.28 -28.20
CA MET A 107 24.70 2.97 -27.49
C MET A 107 25.17 4.28 -26.86
N ALA A 108 24.85 5.38 -27.55
CA ALA A 108 24.75 6.74 -27.03
C ALA A 108 24.04 6.78 -25.66
N PRO A 109 24.32 7.78 -24.78
CA PRO A 109 23.85 7.77 -23.41
C PRO A 109 22.32 7.76 -23.40
N LEU A 110 21.73 6.60 -23.15
CA LEU A 110 20.31 6.44 -22.87
C LEU A 110 19.97 7.46 -21.78
N PHE A 111 18.99 8.32 -22.03
CA PHE A 111 18.52 9.36 -21.09
C PHE A 111 18.28 8.81 -19.67
N LEU A 112 17.91 7.53 -19.56
CA LEU A 112 17.79 6.79 -18.31
C LEU A 112 19.12 6.62 -17.55
N TYR A 113 20.24 6.42 -18.25
CA TYR A 113 21.58 6.38 -17.64
C TYR A 113 22.02 7.76 -17.17
N SER A 114 21.90 8.80 -18.01
CA SER A 114 22.32 10.15 -17.60
C SER A 114 21.49 10.65 -16.41
N SER A 115 20.19 10.35 -16.37
CA SER A 115 19.34 10.63 -15.22
C SER A 115 19.67 9.77 -14.00
N ALA A 116 19.88 8.46 -14.14
CA ALA A 116 20.25 7.59 -13.01
C ALA A 116 21.63 7.95 -12.44
N TYR A 117 22.63 8.20 -13.29
CA TYR A 117 23.96 8.67 -12.92
C TYR A 117 23.89 10.02 -12.23
N TRP A 118 23.15 10.98 -12.80
CA TRP A 118 22.95 12.30 -12.19
C TRP A 118 22.28 12.19 -10.81
N VAL A 119 21.23 11.37 -10.68
CA VAL A 119 20.57 11.09 -9.40
C VAL A 119 21.55 10.46 -8.41
N SER A 120 22.35 9.50 -8.85
CA SER A 120 23.37 8.86 -8.01
C SER A 120 24.37 9.88 -7.48
N GLU A 121 25.02 10.64 -8.37
CA GLU A 121 26.04 11.64 -8.04
C GLU A 121 25.51 12.81 -7.20
N ASN A 122 24.34 13.35 -7.54
CA ASN A 122 23.86 14.61 -6.97
C ASN A 122 22.89 14.44 -5.80
N LEU A 123 22.22 13.29 -5.69
CA LEU A 123 21.25 13.04 -4.61
C LEU A 123 21.70 11.91 -3.70
N VAL A 124 22.07 10.76 -4.26
CA VAL A 124 22.30 9.58 -3.44
C VAL A 124 23.65 9.62 -2.73
N LEU A 125 24.72 9.93 -3.47
CA LEU A 125 26.08 10.02 -2.95
C LEU A 125 26.19 11.01 -1.78
N PRO A 126 25.64 12.25 -1.87
CA PRO A 126 25.69 13.20 -0.78
C PRO A 126 24.86 12.76 0.44
N CYS A 127 23.67 12.18 0.22
CA CYS A 127 22.83 11.67 1.31
C CYS A 127 23.53 10.53 2.07
N TYR A 128 24.17 9.61 1.34
CA TYR A 128 24.89 8.52 1.96
C TYR A 128 26.15 9.01 2.69
N ASN A 129 26.95 9.91 2.09
CA ASN A 129 28.13 10.50 2.74
C ASN A 129 27.77 11.19 4.06
N PHE A 130 26.63 11.89 4.06
CA PHE A 130 26.10 12.47 5.29
C PHE A 130 25.80 11.41 6.35
N VAL A 131 25.14 10.31 5.99
CA VAL A 131 24.81 9.21 6.93
C VAL A 131 26.06 8.46 7.40
N ALA A 132 26.98 8.14 6.49
CA ALA A 132 28.22 7.45 6.81
C ALA A 132 29.12 8.28 7.73
N GLY A 133 29.21 9.60 7.48
CA GLY A 133 29.92 10.53 8.37
C GLY A 133 29.31 10.62 9.76
N LEU A 134 27.99 10.46 9.89
CA LEU A 134 27.32 10.37 11.21
C LEU A 134 27.60 9.06 11.94
N ALA A 135 27.95 7.99 11.22
CA ALA A 135 28.13 6.65 11.77
C ALA A 135 29.60 6.28 12.03
N ASP A 136 30.53 7.17 11.71
CA ASP A 136 31.99 6.98 11.82
C ASP A 136 32.47 5.66 11.18
N TRP A 137 31.92 5.34 10.00
CA TRP A 137 32.26 4.13 9.28
C TRP A 137 33.60 4.28 8.55
N GLU A 138 34.67 3.75 9.13
CA GLU A 138 35.97 3.63 8.45
C GLU A 138 35.85 2.76 7.17
N GLY A 139 36.48 3.20 6.08
CA GLY A 139 36.53 2.48 4.80
C GLY A 139 35.46 2.87 3.77
N VAL A 140 34.57 3.80 4.10
CA VAL A 140 33.51 4.27 3.19
C VAL A 140 34.07 5.05 2.00
N ASP A 141 35.15 5.81 2.18
CA ASP A 141 35.77 6.61 1.11
C ASP A 141 36.18 5.74 -0.09
N GLN A 142 36.58 4.47 0.13
CA GLN A 142 37.00 3.54 -0.92
C GLN A 142 35.83 2.99 -1.76
N ILE A 143 34.61 2.99 -1.22
CA ILE A 143 33.41 2.57 -1.96
C ILE A 143 32.95 3.70 -2.90
N MET A 144 33.31 4.96 -2.58
CA MET A 144 32.61 6.16 -3.03
C MET A 144 33.45 7.11 -3.88
N THR A 145 34.79 7.07 -3.80
CA THR A 145 35.59 7.35 -4.99
C THR A 145 35.61 6.07 -5.79
N PRO A 146 34.73 5.88 -6.80
CA PRO A 146 34.95 4.79 -7.71
C PRO A 146 36.39 4.97 -8.19
N PRO A 147 37.26 3.94 -8.12
CA PRO A 147 38.51 4.04 -8.85
C PRO A 147 38.13 4.51 -10.26
N ASN A 148 38.88 5.45 -10.83
CA ASN A 148 38.62 5.92 -12.20
C ASN A 148 38.49 4.75 -13.20
N ASP A 149 38.93 3.57 -12.79
CA ASP A 149 38.90 2.28 -13.46
C ASP A 149 37.56 1.52 -13.39
N LEU A 150 36.51 2.00 -12.69
CA LEU A 150 35.20 1.33 -12.74
C LEU A 150 34.62 1.36 -14.15
N THR A 151 34.17 0.19 -14.61
CA THR A 151 33.59 0.04 -15.94
C THR A 151 32.23 0.75 -16.02
N PHE A 152 31.77 0.99 -17.25
CA PHE A 152 30.44 1.56 -17.47
C PHE A 152 29.32 0.71 -16.85
N ALA A 153 29.46 -0.63 -16.91
CA ALA A 153 28.52 -1.59 -16.32
C ALA A 153 28.39 -1.39 -14.80
N ASP A 154 29.52 -1.26 -14.10
CA ASP A 154 29.54 -1.09 -12.63
C ASP A 154 28.76 0.16 -12.21
N LYS A 155 29.02 1.29 -12.90
CA LYS A 155 28.35 2.56 -12.63
C LYS A 155 26.85 2.47 -12.86
N PHE A 156 26.42 1.84 -13.96
CA PHE A 156 25.00 1.64 -14.25
C PHE A 156 24.30 0.78 -13.19
N VAL A 157 24.92 -0.32 -12.79
CA VAL A 157 24.37 -1.25 -11.78
C VAL A 157 24.17 -0.53 -10.44
N ILE A 158 25.17 0.23 -9.98
CA ILE A 158 25.08 0.99 -8.73
C ILE A 158 24.01 2.08 -8.84
N SER A 159 24.05 2.91 -9.89
CA SER A 159 23.12 4.04 -10.02
C SER A 159 21.67 3.60 -10.16
N SER A 160 21.40 2.55 -10.93
CA SER A 160 20.05 2.02 -11.12
C SER A 160 19.49 1.40 -9.84
N THR A 161 20.33 0.71 -9.07
CA THR A 161 19.96 0.15 -7.76
C THR A 161 19.56 1.26 -6.80
N LEU A 162 20.41 2.26 -6.65
CA LEU A 162 20.15 3.40 -5.76
C LEU A 162 18.91 4.20 -6.16
N ALA A 163 18.77 4.52 -7.45
CA ALA A 163 17.59 5.23 -7.98
C ALA A 163 16.28 4.45 -7.70
N THR A 164 16.31 3.13 -7.88
CA THR A 164 15.17 2.24 -7.61
C THR A 164 14.78 2.24 -6.14
N LEU A 165 15.77 2.16 -5.23
CA LEU A 165 15.53 2.23 -3.79
C LEU A 165 14.91 3.56 -3.38
N VAL A 166 15.41 4.69 -3.90
CA VAL A 166 14.84 6.01 -3.64
C VAL A 166 13.41 6.09 -4.15
N LEU A 167 13.16 5.66 -5.39
CA LEU A 167 11.83 5.67 -6.00
C LEU A 167 10.81 4.89 -5.16
N PHE A 168 11.13 3.67 -4.73
CA PHE A 168 10.22 2.86 -3.92
C PHE A 168 10.00 3.43 -2.52
N SER A 169 11.01 4.12 -1.95
CA SER A 169 10.86 4.84 -0.69
C SER A 169 9.83 5.97 -0.84
N ILE A 170 9.94 6.78 -1.89
CA ILE A 170 8.99 7.86 -2.20
C ILE A 170 7.58 7.30 -2.41
N LEU A 171 7.44 6.20 -3.17
CA LEU A 171 6.14 5.54 -3.38
C LEU A 171 5.51 5.05 -2.06
N GLY A 172 6.32 4.45 -1.18
CA GLY A 172 5.88 4.00 0.14
C GLY A 172 5.44 5.17 1.03
N ILE A 173 6.22 6.25 1.08
CA ILE A 173 5.90 7.47 1.84
C ILE A 173 4.60 8.10 1.32
N TYR A 174 4.49 8.31 0.02
CA TYR A 174 3.29 8.87 -0.62
C TYR A 174 2.05 8.04 -0.32
N ARG A 175 2.16 6.71 -0.46
CA ARG A 175 1.08 5.77 -0.12
C ARG A 175 0.70 5.86 1.36
N GLY A 176 1.68 5.94 2.27
CA GLY A 176 1.46 6.10 3.70
C GLY A 176 0.69 7.38 4.04
N ILE A 177 1.12 8.52 3.48
CA ILE A 177 0.48 9.83 3.68
C ILE A 177 -0.94 9.85 3.10
N SER A 178 -1.13 9.34 1.88
CA SER A 178 -2.45 9.27 1.23
C SER A 178 -3.43 8.41 2.05
N GLN A 179 -2.95 7.31 2.63
CA GLN A 179 -3.77 6.48 3.53
C GLN A 179 -4.16 7.19 4.83
N ARG A 180 -3.39 8.18 5.32
CA ARG A 180 -3.76 8.94 6.53
C ARG A 180 -5.09 9.63 6.34
N ARG A 181 -5.23 10.39 5.24
CA ARG A 181 -6.46 11.16 4.94
C ARG A 181 -7.67 10.24 4.85
N ARG A 182 -7.56 9.15 4.08
CA ARG A 182 -8.64 8.17 3.91
C ARG A 182 -9.05 7.51 5.22
N ARG A 183 -8.09 7.21 6.10
CA ARG A 183 -8.37 6.60 7.40
C ARG A 183 -9.02 7.57 8.37
N THR A 184 -8.55 8.81 8.42
CA THR A 184 -9.16 9.86 9.25
C THR A 184 -10.63 10.05 8.84
N LEU A 185 -10.91 10.20 7.55
CA LEU A 185 -12.29 10.28 7.04
C LEU A 185 -13.13 9.06 7.41
N ALA A 186 -12.56 7.85 7.28
CA ALA A 186 -13.26 6.62 7.66
C ALA A 186 -13.53 6.53 9.18
N TRP A 187 -12.64 7.06 10.04
CA TRP A 187 -12.85 7.10 11.48
C TRP A 187 -13.90 8.15 11.88
N GLU A 188 -13.85 9.33 11.27
CA GLU A 188 -14.87 10.36 11.45
C GLU A 188 -16.26 9.87 11.02
N ALA A 189 -16.34 9.15 9.89
CA ALA A 189 -17.57 8.53 9.44
C ALA A 189 -18.05 7.44 10.42
N GLU A 190 -17.15 6.58 10.90
CA GLU A 190 -17.48 5.56 11.91
C GLU A 190 -18.03 6.19 13.20
N GLU A 191 -17.39 7.23 13.72
CA GLU A 191 -17.82 7.95 14.94
C GLU A 191 -19.17 8.64 14.73
N HIS A 192 -19.35 9.30 13.59
CA HIS A 192 -20.63 9.90 13.20
C HIS A 192 -21.75 8.86 13.13
N ASN A 193 -21.48 7.72 12.48
CA ASN A 193 -22.47 6.66 12.29
C ASN A 193 -22.84 5.98 13.60
N LEU A 194 -21.89 5.76 14.50
CA LEU A 194 -22.16 5.23 15.83
C LEU A 194 -23.01 6.18 16.66
N LYS A 195 -22.73 7.49 16.59
CA LYS A 195 -23.55 8.52 17.25
C LYS A 195 -24.96 8.53 16.66
N PHE A 196 -25.08 8.61 15.34
CA PHE A 196 -26.37 8.56 14.64
C PHE A 196 -27.21 7.34 15.04
N MET A 197 -26.62 6.14 15.02
CA MET A 197 -27.28 4.90 15.41
C MET A 197 -27.75 4.94 16.87
N THR A 198 -26.92 5.49 17.77
CA THR A 198 -27.26 5.64 19.18
C THR A 198 -28.42 6.63 19.36
N ASP A 199 -28.40 7.77 18.66
CA ASP A 199 -29.41 8.82 18.74
C ASP A 199 -30.79 8.34 18.26
N ILE A 200 -30.85 7.48 17.24
CA ILE A 200 -32.11 6.88 16.75
C ILE A 200 -32.53 5.60 17.49
N GLY A 201 -31.76 5.16 18.49
CA GLY A 201 -32.01 3.93 19.24
C GLY A 201 -31.78 2.63 18.46
N LEU A 202 -31.00 2.66 17.38
CA LEU A 202 -30.64 1.50 16.56
C LEU A 202 -29.35 0.85 17.10
N ARG A 203 -29.44 -0.38 17.57
CA ARG A 203 -28.32 -1.13 18.16
C ARG A 203 -27.97 -2.37 17.33
N GLU A 204 -26.68 -2.60 17.11
CA GLU A 204 -26.19 -3.84 16.48
C GLU A 204 -26.10 -4.96 17.52
N VAL A 205 -26.79 -6.08 17.28
CA VAL A 205 -26.87 -7.21 18.25
C VAL A 205 -26.02 -8.39 17.83
N SER A 206 -25.89 -8.63 16.52
CA SER A 206 -25.04 -9.70 15.98
C SER A 206 -24.52 -9.32 14.60
N ASN A 207 -23.65 -10.16 14.02
CA ASN A 207 -23.17 -9.96 12.65
C ASN A 207 -24.37 -9.83 11.70
N ASN A 208 -24.54 -8.63 11.15
CA ASN A 208 -25.60 -8.26 10.22
C ASN A 208 -27.01 -8.22 10.82
N GLN A 209 -27.18 -8.09 12.14
CA GLN A 209 -28.49 -7.90 12.78
C GLN A 209 -28.56 -6.66 13.67
N PHE A 210 -29.69 -5.96 13.59
CA PHE A 210 -29.94 -4.69 14.28
C PHE A 210 -31.27 -4.73 15.02
N VAL A 211 -31.39 -3.92 16.07
CA VAL A 211 -32.61 -3.77 16.87
C VAL A 211 -32.86 -2.28 17.09
N ASP A 212 -34.07 -1.80 16.77
CA ASP A 212 -34.48 -0.42 17.03
C ASP A 212 -35.04 -0.23 18.45
N GLN A 213 -35.44 1.00 18.77
CA GLN A 213 -36.06 1.36 20.05
C GLN A 213 -37.39 0.64 20.31
N ASP A 214 -38.10 0.23 19.25
CA ASP A 214 -39.37 -0.49 19.31
C ASP A 214 -39.18 -2.03 19.36
N ASN A 215 -37.92 -2.48 19.54
CA ASN A 215 -37.52 -3.89 19.57
C ASN A 215 -37.81 -4.65 18.26
N ASN A 216 -37.97 -3.96 17.13
CA ASN A 216 -38.00 -4.60 15.82
C ASN A 216 -36.58 -5.05 15.46
N ARG A 217 -36.47 -6.30 14.99
CA ARG A 217 -35.20 -6.87 14.55
C ARG A 217 -35.04 -6.72 13.05
N TYR A 218 -33.86 -6.34 12.61
CA TYR A 218 -33.51 -6.19 11.21
C TYR A 218 -32.32 -7.09 10.87
N ARG A 219 -32.27 -7.57 9.63
CA ARG A 219 -31.06 -8.14 9.03
C ARG A 219 -30.58 -7.25 7.88
N PHE A 220 -29.28 -7.16 7.69
CA PHE A 220 -28.70 -6.55 6.49
C PHE A 220 -29.09 -7.37 5.25
N GLU A 221 -29.61 -6.72 4.23
CA GLU A 221 -29.99 -7.38 2.98
C GLU A 221 -29.07 -6.95 1.84
N LYS A 222 -28.94 -5.64 1.60
CA LYS A 222 -28.20 -5.12 0.46
C LYS A 222 -27.63 -3.72 0.71
N GLU A 223 -26.47 -3.46 0.11
CA GLU A 223 -25.82 -2.14 0.06
C GLU A 223 -25.97 -1.58 -1.36
N TYR A 224 -26.43 -0.33 -1.46
CA TYR A 224 -26.50 0.47 -2.67
C TYR A 224 -25.47 1.61 -2.59
N ALA A 225 -25.36 2.43 -3.63
CA ALA A 225 -24.35 3.49 -3.71
C ALA A 225 -24.47 4.56 -2.58
N ASN A 226 -25.68 4.84 -2.12
CA ASN A 226 -25.99 5.90 -1.13
C ASN A 226 -26.99 5.44 -0.05
N MET A 227 -27.33 4.15 0.00
CA MET A 227 -28.26 3.63 1.00
C MET A 227 -28.00 2.17 1.35
N ILE A 228 -28.39 1.78 2.55
CA ILE A 228 -28.39 0.40 3.04
C ILE A 228 -29.83 -0.04 3.21
N GLU A 229 -30.17 -1.20 2.65
CA GLU A 229 -31.46 -1.85 2.84
C GLU A 229 -31.37 -2.89 3.96
N LEU A 230 -32.26 -2.71 4.94
CA LEU A 230 -32.46 -3.60 6.07
C LEU A 230 -33.82 -4.30 5.94
N PHE A 231 -33.82 -5.61 6.16
CA PHE A 231 -35.02 -6.44 6.15
C PHE A 231 -35.54 -6.68 7.58
N PRO A 232 -36.74 -6.19 7.95
CA PRO A 232 -37.31 -6.46 9.26
C PRO A 232 -37.72 -7.95 9.39
N ILE A 233 -37.13 -8.64 10.35
CA ILE A 233 -37.37 -10.06 10.60
C ILE A 233 -38.82 -10.25 11.07
N GLY A 234 -39.55 -11.16 10.42
CA GLY A 234 -40.95 -11.46 10.75
C GLY A 234 -42.00 -10.57 10.09
N ARG A 235 -41.60 -9.56 9.30
CA ARG A 235 -42.54 -8.69 8.57
C ARG A 235 -42.33 -8.80 7.06
N ARG A 236 -43.37 -9.25 6.33
CA ARG A 236 -43.36 -9.34 4.86
C ARG A 236 -43.70 -7.99 4.23
N ASN A 237 -43.20 -7.75 3.02
CA ASN A 237 -43.44 -6.51 2.23
C ASN A 237 -43.09 -5.22 2.98
N ARG A 238 -42.08 -5.30 3.84
CA ARG A 238 -41.55 -4.17 4.62
C ARG A 238 -40.04 -4.10 4.45
N ARG A 239 -39.48 -2.89 4.46
CA ARG A 239 -38.04 -2.60 4.47
C ARG A 239 -37.75 -1.43 5.37
N ALA A 240 -36.49 -1.27 5.74
CA ALA A 240 -35.98 -0.05 6.32
C ALA A 240 -34.70 0.36 5.59
N TYR A 241 -34.44 1.65 5.55
CA TYR A 241 -33.35 2.24 4.79
C TYR A 241 -32.53 3.16 5.68
N ILE A 242 -31.20 3.06 5.55
CA ILE A 242 -30.25 4.03 6.10
C ILE A 242 -29.60 4.71 4.91
N GLU A 243 -29.82 6.01 4.74
CA GLU A 243 -29.14 6.80 3.70
C GLU A 243 -27.81 7.35 4.23
N PHE A 244 -26.81 7.44 3.36
CA PHE A 244 -25.50 7.95 3.71
C PHE A 244 -24.91 8.82 2.61
N ASP A 245 -24.04 9.75 3.02
CA ASP A 245 -23.36 10.69 2.11
C ASP A 245 -22.19 10.06 1.35
N GLU A 246 -21.55 10.86 0.49
CA GLU A 246 -20.36 10.45 -0.29
C GLU A 246 -19.14 10.07 0.58
N HIS A 247 -19.14 10.45 1.86
CA HIS A 247 -18.11 10.11 2.84
C HIS A 247 -18.51 8.91 3.71
N GLY A 248 -19.68 8.32 3.48
CA GLY A 248 -20.22 7.20 4.23
C GLY A 248 -20.82 7.57 5.60
N LYS A 249 -21.15 8.86 5.83
CA LYS A 249 -21.84 9.32 7.04
C LYS A 249 -23.35 9.15 6.90
N PHE A 250 -24.00 8.53 7.89
CA PHE A 250 -25.44 8.30 7.90
C PHE A 250 -26.19 9.62 8.05
N GLN A 251 -27.18 9.85 7.18
CA GLN A 251 -27.95 11.09 7.16
C GLN A 251 -29.38 10.88 7.65
N SER A 252 -30.01 9.77 7.26
CA SER A 252 -31.42 9.53 7.51
C SER A 252 -31.70 8.05 7.84
N TRP A 253 -32.78 7.85 8.59
CA TRP A 253 -33.31 6.54 8.95
C TRP A 253 -34.80 6.53 8.63
N SER A 254 -35.22 5.65 7.73
CA SER A 254 -36.63 5.62 7.29
C SER A 254 -37.57 4.94 8.28
N GLY A 255 -37.03 4.15 9.22
CA GLY A 255 -37.83 3.15 9.93
C GLY A 255 -38.46 2.13 8.98
N ILE A 256 -39.50 1.44 9.44
CA ILE A 256 -40.19 0.42 8.66
C ILE A 256 -41.14 1.06 7.63
N VAL A 257 -40.80 0.94 6.35
CA VAL A 257 -41.58 1.39 5.19
C VAL A 257 -42.25 0.20 4.51
N LYS A 258 -43.45 0.40 3.96
CA LYS A 258 -44.15 -0.58 3.11
C LYS A 258 -43.61 -0.50 1.69
N ILE A 259 -43.27 -1.65 1.08
CA ILE A 259 -42.95 -1.75 -0.35
C ILE A 259 -44.25 -1.88 -1.14
#